data_AF-F4QGJ8-F1
#
_entry.id   AF-F4QGJ8-F1
#
_cell.length_a   1.000
_cell.length_b   1.000
_cell.length_c   1.000
_cell.angle_alpha   90.00
_cell.angle_beta   90.00
_cell.angle_gamma   90.00
#
_symmetry.space_group_name_H-M   'P 1'
#
loop_
_entity.id
_entity.type
_entity.pdbx_description
1 polymer ?
#
loop_
_entity_poly.entity_id
_entity_poly.type
_entity_poly.pdbx_seq_one_letter_code
_entity_poly.pdbx_strand_id
1 'polypeptide(L)'
;MENAEAGTDLILASVSYNLGADIENLTFTGTGNLTGNGNNMANVLTGNSGNNWLEGAAGVDTLIGGLGNDTFVVDNEDSVVENAGEGNDWVLAARSYTLGANLEHLALSGSGNFTATGNSLANRIGGNSGNNWIDGLGGNDTLAGGLGNDTYVVDVGGDAVTEAAGDGTDMVQASLTYGLGANLENLVLTGAGNINGTGNDLNNILTGNAGNNALDGGAGADRMVGGLGNDTYYVDNVADSVGENHLEGADTIISSVSYSLNGRAVEVLTLTGTGNLTGVGNSLNNIMTGNDGKNTLEGAAGNDVLDGGAGADRLLGGLGDDTYYVDNIADSVGENHLEGTDTIISSVNYSLNGRAVEVLTLTGGGNLNGTGNSLNNTLTGNAGNNVLDGGAGVDKLVGGLGDDTYYVDNTGDNVQELHLQGTDTVFSSVTYSLLGRAVEVLNLTGSGNINATGNSLNNALMGNSGNNRLDGGVGNDTLTGGLGSDVFVFLNGTWKDTVTDFSAAQNDSIDLHAITNGVANNGMVTQVGGNVLINLGGGNTITVLGATQADVLSHMVW
;
A
#
# COMPACT_ATOMS: atom_id res chain seq x y z
N MET A 1 -59.09 25.27 52.01
CA MET A 1 -60.09 25.39 50.93
C MET A 1 -60.40 26.85 50.82
N GLU A 2 -59.66 27.49 49.92
CA GLU A 2 -59.98 28.79 49.38
C GLU A 2 -60.92 28.59 48.18
N ASN A 3 -61.63 29.63 47.74
CA ASN A 3 -62.45 29.56 46.53
C ASN A 3 -61.57 29.88 45.31
N ALA A 4 -61.90 29.33 44.14
CA ALA A 4 -61.25 29.69 42.88
C ALA A 4 -61.16 31.22 42.69
N GLU A 5 -59.97 31.70 42.26
CA GLU A 5 -59.63 33.11 41.93
C GLU A 5 -59.37 34.10 43.08
N ALA A 6 -59.04 33.64 44.30
CA ALA A 6 -58.89 34.53 45.47
C ALA A 6 -57.46 35.04 45.78
N GLY A 7 -56.44 34.67 45.02
CA GLY A 7 -55.07 35.16 45.21
C GLY A 7 -54.01 34.18 44.73
N THR A 8 -52.77 34.39 45.17
CA THR A 8 -51.69 33.40 45.09
C THR A 8 -51.34 32.97 46.51
N ASP A 9 -51.52 31.69 46.82
CA ASP A 9 -51.39 31.14 48.17
C ASP A 9 -50.07 30.43 48.39
N LEU A 10 -49.56 30.47 49.63
CA LEU A 10 -48.29 29.86 50.03
C LEU A 10 -48.45 28.96 51.25
N ILE A 11 -48.02 27.71 51.12
CA ILE A 11 -47.84 26.78 52.22
C ILE A 11 -46.37 26.76 52.65
N LEU A 12 -46.12 27.04 53.93
CA LEU A 12 -44.84 26.78 54.58
C LEU A 12 -44.93 25.43 55.30
N ALA A 13 -44.14 24.46 54.88
CA ALA A 13 -44.17 23.10 55.44
C ALA A 13 -42.82 22.70 56.03
N SER A 14 -42.84 21.96 57.14
CA SER A 14 -41.66 21.31 57.74
C SER A 14 -41.75 19.78 57.71
N VAL A 15 -42.67 19.26 56.89
CA VAL A 15 -43.00 17.85 56.67
C VAL A 15 -43.37 17.69 55.19
N SER A 16 -43.28 16.47 54.64
CA SER A 16 -43.75 16.19 53.28
C SER A 16 -45.20 16.61 53.11
N TYR A 17 -45.54 17.19 51.97
CA TYR A 17 -46.82 17.85 51.76
C TYR A 17 -47.32 17.70 50.32
N ASN A 18 -48.62 17.48 50.18
CA ASN A 18 -49.32 17.48 48.90
C ASN A 18 -50.23 18.70 48.87
N LEU A 19 -50.08 19.55 47.86
CA LEU A 19 -50.93 20.71 47.70
C LEU A 19 -52.39 20.28 47.49
N GLY A 20 -53.28 20.91 48.24
CA GLY A 20 -54.71 20.81 47.97
C GLY A 20 -55.08 21.57 46.68
N ALA A 21 -56.31 21.41 46.21
CA ALA A 21 -56.83 22.24 45.12
C ALA A 21 -56.77 23.74 45.47
N ASP A 22 -56.61 24.57 44.45
CA ASP A 22 -56.58 26.04 44.56
C ASP A 22 -55.44 26.58 45.44
N ILE A 23 -54.27 25.91 45.45
CA ILE A 23 -53.06 26.39 46.11
C ILE A 23 -51.91 26.39 45.12
N GLU A 24 -51.19 27.51 44.99
CA GLU A 24 -50.16 27.66 43.97
C GLU A 24 -48.74 27.41 44.52
N ASN A 25 -48.43 27.76 45.77
CA ASN A 25 -47.03 27.74 46.23
C ASN A 25 -46.81 26.83 47.45
N LEU A 26 -45.72 26.07 47.42
CA LEU A 26 -45.20 25.30 48.54
C LEU A 26 -43.74 25.69 48.78
N THR A 27 -43.38 26.03 50.02
CA THR A 27 -41.98 26.21 50.42
C THR A 27 -41.68 25.34 51.64
N PHE A 28 -40.68 24.49 51.52
CA PHE A 28 -40.17 23.72 52.63
C PHE A 28 -39.28 24.56 53.54
N THR A 29 -39.38 24.26 54.83
CA THR A 29 -38.58 24.86 55.90
C THR A 29 -37.81 23.76 56.64
N GLY A 30 -36.73 24.13 57.31
CA GLY A 30 -35.86 23.19 58.02
C GLY A 30 -34.82 22.54 57.10
N THR A 31 -34.35 21.36 57.47
CA THR A 31 -33.21 20.67 56.83
C THR A 31 -33.52 19.19 56.56
N GLY A 32 -34.80 18.83 56.55
CA GLY A 32 -35.25 17.45 56.37
C GLY A 32 -35.39 17.11 54.91
N ASN A 33 -35.22 15.84 54.56
CA ASN A 33 -35.50 15.31 53.23
C ASN A 33 -37.02 15.16 53.08
N LEU A 34 -37.67 15.99 52.27
CA LEU A 34 -39.13 16.09 52.18
C LEU A 34 -39.64 15.80 50.77
N THR A 35 -40.90 15.39 50.66
CA THR A 35 -41.59 15.17 49.38
C THR A 35 -42.67 16.23 49.23
N GLY A 36 -42.60 17.01 48.16
CA GLY A 36 -43.57 18.03 47.78
C GLY A 36 -44.28 17.63 46.50
N ASN A 37 -45.60 17.48 46.57
CA ASN A 37 -46.42 17.19 45.40
C ASN A 37 -47.36 18.37 45.13
N GLY A 38 -47.39 18.84 43.89
CA GLY A 38 -48.31 19.88 43.41
C GLY A 38 -49.72 19.36 43.15
N ASN A 39 -50.50 20.14 42.39
CA ASN A 39 -51.88 19.86 42.02
C ASN A 39 -52.06 19.99 40.49
N ASN A 40 -53.22 20.44 40.01
CA ASN A 40 -53.49 20.57 38.56
C ASN A 40 -53.27 22.01 38.04
N MET A 41 -52.69 22.88 38.86
CA MET A 41 -52.45 24.30 38.56
C MET A 41 -50.96 24.51 38.34
N ALA A 42 -50.58 25.65 37.74
CA ALA A 42 -49.18 26.09 37.73
C ALA A 42 -48.74 26.40 39.17
N ASN A 43 -47.86 25.56 39.71
CA ASN A 43 -47.36 25.62 41.07
C ASN A 43 -45.91 26.10 41.13
N VAL A 44 -45.52 26.71 42.26
CA VAL A 44 -44.12 26.96 42.62
C VAL A 44 -43.77 26.13 43.84
N LEU A 45 -42.91 25.14 43.67
CA LEU A 45 -42.44 24.25 44.73
C LEU A 45 -40.99 24.63 45.03
N THR A 46 -40.72 25.05 46.27
CA THR A 46 -39.38 25.41 46.75
C THR A 46 -38.97 24.46 47.87
N GLY A 47 -37.86 23.74 47.69
CA GLY A 47 -37.26 22.87 48.67
C GLY A 47 -36.50 23.61 49.76
N ASN A 48 -35.85 22.84 50.63
CA ASN A 48 -35.14 23.33 51.78
C ASN A 48 -33.62 23.07 51.66
N SER A 49 -32.93 22.71 52.74
CA SER A 49 -31.50 22.40 52.70
C SER A 49 -31.17 20.90 52.74
N GLY A 50 -32.18 20.05 52.60
CA GLY A 50 -32.04 18.60 52.53
C GLY A 50 -32.57 18.08 51.22
N ASN A 51 -32.28 16.82 50.93
CA ASN A 51 -32.61 16.15 49.67
C ASN A 51 -34.13 15.99 49.50
N ASN A 52 -34.75 16.79 48.67
CA ASN A 52 -36.18 16.89 48.47
C ASN A 52 -36.62 16.22 47.17
N TRP A 53 -37.81 15.63 47.17
CA TRP A 53 -38.50 15.15 45.97
C TRP A 53 -39.62 16.13 45.63
N LEU A 54 -39.54 16.80 44.48
CA LEU A 54 -40.50 17.82 44.04
C LEU A 54 -41.17 17.36 42.74
N GLU A 55 -42.48 17.20 42.78
CA GLU A 55 -43.31 16.79 41.64
C GLU A 55 -44.47 17.76 41.49
N GLY A 56 -44.51 18.52 40.39
CA GLY A 56 -45.55 19.52 40.13
C GLY A 56 -46.94 18.93 39.88
N ALA A 57 -46.99 17.66 39.47
CA ALA A 57 -48.16 17.03 38.88
C ALA A 57 -48.59 17.79 37.61
N ALA A 58 -49.89 17.92 37.33
CA ALA A 58 -50.32 18.54 36.09
C ALA A 58 -50.23 20.07 36.20
N GLY A 59 -49.70 20.74 35.18
CA GLY A 59 -49.52 22.18 35.26
C GLY A 59 -48.37 22.62 34.39
N VAL A 60 -47.97 23.88 34.55
CA VAL A 60 -46.65 24.33 34.10
C VAL A 60 -46.00 24.87 35.35
N ASP A 61 -45.18 24.03 35.97
CA ASP A 61 -44.72 24.25 37.33
C ASP A 61 -43.33 24.87 37.38
N THR A 62 -42.97 25.47 38.50
CA THR A 62 -41.62 25.91 38.80
C THR A 62 -41.11 25.14 40.01
N LEU A 63 -40.09 24.32 39.82
CA LEU A 63 -39.49 23.50 40.86
C LEU A 63 -38.11 24.06 41.22
N ILE A 64 -37.90 24.40 42.49
CA ILE A 64 -36.68 25.04 43.02
C ILE A 64 -36.17 24.15 44.15
N GLY A 65 -34.98 23.54 44.02
CA GLY A 65 -34.46 22.58 45.00
C GLY A 65 -34.00 23.24 46.30
N GLY A 66 -33.10 24.20 46.18
CA GLY A 66 -32.37 24.73 47.33
C GLY A 66 -31.16 23.85 47.63
N LEU A 67 -30.59 23.92 48.83
CA LEU A 67 -29.41 23.10 49.14
C LEU A 67 -29.78 21.62 49.29
N GLY A 68 -28.86 20.71 48.96
CA GLY A 68 -29.08 19.27 49.09
C GLY A 68 -28.99 18.61 47.73
N ASN A 69 -29.18 17.29 47.68
CA ASN A 69 -29.29 16.58 46.39
C ASN A 69 -30.76 16.23 46.17
N ASP A 70 -31.44 17.04 45.39
CA ASP A 70 -32.87 17.03 45.16
C ASP A 70 -33.23 16.19 43.94
N THR A 71 -34.51 15.89 43.80
CA THR A 71 -35.08 15.18 42.66
C THR A 71 -36.33 15.89 42.19
N PHE A 72 -36.30 16.34 40.95
CA PHE A 72 -37.38 17.02 40.25
C PHE A 72 -38.07 16.04 39.30
N VAL A 73 -39.37 15.83 39.47
CA VAL A 73 -40.18 15.05 38.53
C VAL A 73 -40.85 16.01 37.56
N VAL A 74 -40.47 15.92 36.28
CA VAL A 74 -40.96 16.79 35.22
C VAL A 74 -41.91 16.00 34.33
N ASP A 75 -43.19 16.37 34.39
CA ASP A 75 -44.25 15.72 33.63
C ASP A 75 -44.81 16.61 32.51
N ASN A 76 -44.70 17.94 32.63
CA ASN A 76 -45.18 19.00 31.71
C ASN A 76 -44.08 20.00 31.35
N GLU A 77 -44.41 21.21 30.87
CA GLU A 77 -43.44 22.25 30.49
C GLU A 77 -42.77 22.90 31.72
N ASP A 78 -42.49 22.09 32.74
CA ASP A 78 -42.05 22.55 34.06
C ASP A 78 -40.64 23.15 33.97
N SER A 79 -40.45 24.24 34.70
CA SER A 79 -39.17 24.92 34.85
C SER A 79 -38.49 24.44 36.12
N VAL A 80 -37.31 23.86 35.98
CA VAL A 80 -36.43 23.55 37.12
C VAL A 80 -35.43 24.68 37.28
N VAL A 81 -35.23 25.14 38.52
CA VAL A 81 -34.31 26.22 38.86
C VAL A 81 -33.35 25.75 39.93
N GLU A 82 -32.06 25.81 39.61
CA GLU A 82 -30.96 25.40 40.49
C GLU A 82 -29.87 26.48 40.50
N ASN A 83 -29.40 26.88 41.69
CA ASN A 83 -28.26 27.79 41.79
C ASN A 83 -26.94 27.04 41.95
N ALA A 84 -25.84 27.75 41.68
CA ALA A 84 -24.52 27.16 41.76
C ALA A 84 -24.16 26.72 43.19
N GLY A 85 -23.71 25.47 43.32
CA GLY A 85 -23.22 24.92 44.59
C GLY A 85 -24.32 24.49 45.56
N GLU A 86 -25.55 24.32 45.06
CA GLU A 86 -26.69 23.89 45.86
C GLU A 86 -26.79 22.36 45.99
N GLY A 87 -26.27 21.58 45.03
CA GLY A 87 -26.45 20.13 45.09
C GLY A 87 -25.73 19.34 44.01
N ASN A 88 -26.06 18.05 43.96
CA ASN A 88 -26.04 17.27 42.72
C ASN A 88 -27.44 16.73 42.49
N ASP A 89 -28.16 17.31 41.55
CA ASP A 89 -29.62 17.17 41.50
C ASP A 89 -30.06 16.29 40.32
N TRP A 90 -31.17 15.58 40.53
CA TRP A 90 -31.78 14.73 39.51
C TRP A 90 -33.00 15.38 38.89
N VAL A 91 -33.05 15.40 37.57
CA VAL A 91 -34.29 15.57 36.82
C VAL A 91 -34.76 14.20 36.33
N LEU A 92 -35.97 13.80 36.71
CA LEU A 92 -36.68 12.64 36.18
C LEU A 92 -37.75 13.12 35.20
N ALA A 93 -37.52 12.91 33.90
CA ALA A 93 -38.40 13.42 32.86
C ALA A 93 -39.12 12.28 32.12
N ALA A 94 -40.43 12.38 31.92
CA ALA A 94 -41.21 11.44 31.09
C ALA A 94 -41.34 11.93 29.63
N ARG A 95 -40.34 12.68 29.14
CA ARG A 95 -40.32 13.43 27.87
C ARG A 95 -38.89 13.80 27.49
N SER A 96 -38.69 14.31 26.27
CA SER A 96 -37.44 14.97 25.91
C SER A 96 -37.15 16.15 26.85
N TYR A 97 -35.91 16.28 27.31
CA TYR A 97 -35.52 17.27 28.30
C TYR A 97 -34.08 17.75 28.09
N THR A 98 -33.85 19.03 28.37
CA THR A 98 -32.53 19.66 28.36
C THR A 98 -32.23 20.21 29.75
N LEU A 99 -31.10 19.81 30.35
CA LEU A 99 -30.70 20.30 31.66
C LEU A 99 -30.44 21.81 31.61
N GLY A 100 -31.07 22.53 32.53
CA GLY A 100 -30.73 23.92 32.84
C GLY A 100 -29.33 24.05 33.45
N ALA A 101 -28.87 25.28 33.69
CA ALA A 101 -27.60 25.51 34.35
C ALA A 101 -27.58 24.92 35.78
N ASN A 102 -26.41 24.45 36.22
CA ASN A 102 -26.18 23.89 37.56
C ASN A 102 -26.95 22.60 37.87
N LEU A 103 -27.51 21.92 36.87
CA LEU A 103 -28.10 20.60 37.06
C LEU A 103 -27.14 19.53 36.54
N GLU A 104 -26.94 18.45 37.31
CA GLU A 104 -25.92 17.44 37.00
C GLU A 104 -26.51 16.15 36.45
N HIS A 105 -27.71 15.74 36.85
CA HIS A 105 -28.23 14.42 36.50
C HIS A 105 -29.60 14.46 35.82
N LEU A 106 -29.75 13.64 34.77
CA LEU A 106 -31.00 13.44 34.04
C LEU A 106 -31.31 11.95 33.94
N ALA A 107 -32.54 11.55 34.23
CA ALA A 107 -33.08 10.24 33.92
C ALA A 107 -34.37 10.38 33.12
N LEU A 108 -34.45 9.70 31.97
CA LEU A 108 -35.69 9.56 31.24
C LEU A 108 -36.52 8.42 31.86
N SER A 109 -37.83 8.61 31.85
CA SER A 109 -38.81 7.61 32.28
C SER A 109 -39.82 7.33 31.17
N GLY A 110 -40.67 6.34 31.40
CA GLY A 110 -41.62 5.86 30.39
C GLY A 110 -40.95 5.03 29.30
N SER A 111 -41.59 4.95 28.14
CA SER A 111 -41.15 4.13 27.01
C SER A 111 -41.16 4.88 25.67
N GLY A 112 -41.11 6.21 25.73
CA GLY A 112 -41.08 7.08 24.56
C GLY A 112 -39.67 7.27 24.05
N ASN A 113 -39.55 7.45 22.74
CA ASN A 113 -38.29 7.82 22.08
C ASN A 113 -38.03 9.31 22.36
N PHE A 114 -37.11 9.61 23.28
CA PHE A 114 -36.89 10.97 23.76
C PHE A 114 -35.46 11.45 23.52
N THR A 115 -35.28 12.76 23.62
CA THR A 115 -33.97 13.41 23.57
C THR A 115 -33.59 13.83 24.98
N ALA A 116 -32.44 13.40 25.46
CA ALA A 116 -31.84 13.85 26.71
C ALA A 116 -30.61 14.72 26.38
N THR A 117 -30.66 15.99 26.77
CA THR A 117 -29.57 16.93 26.55
C THR A 117 -29.01 17.44 27.87
N GLY A 118 -27.70 17.38 28.04
CA GLY A 118 -26.97 17.92 29.18
C GLY A 118 -26.78 19.43 29.12
N ASN A 119 -25.70 19.90 29.74
CA ASN A 119 -25.28 21.29 29.78
C ASN A 119 -23.75 21.38 29.69
N SER A 120 -23.10 22.39 30.27
CA SER A 120 -21.63 22.53 30.19
C SER A 120 -20.87 21.88 31.36
N LEU A 121 -21.56 21.13 32.21
CA LEU A 121 -21.02 20.45 33.39
C LEU A 121 -20.77 18.98 33.09
N ALA A 122 -20.08 18.28 33.98
CA ALA A 122 -20.04 16.82 33.94
C ALA A 122 -21.42 16.26 34.37
N ASN A 123 -22.19 15.80 33.39
CA ASN A 123 -23.53 15.27 33.57
C ASN A 123 -23.56 13.75 33.67
N ARG A 124 -24.55 13.22 34.39
CA ARG A 124 -24.94 11.80 34.34
C ARG A 124 -26.32 11.70 33.72
N ILE A 125 -26.39 11.10 32.53
CA ILE A 125 -27.62 11.05 31.75
C ILE A 125 -28.01 9.59 31.49
N GLY A 126 -29.22 9.24 31.93
CA GLY A 126 -29.85 7.94 31.74
C GLY A 126 -31.07 8.03 30.81
N GLY A 127 -31.15 7.15 29.82
CA GLY A 127 -32.32 6.97 28.98
C GLY A 127 -33.37 6.07 29.60
N ASN A 128 -34.33 5.62 28.77
CA ASN A 128 -35.47 4.81 29.18
C ASN A 128 -35.53 3.47 28.41
N SER A 129 -36.72 3.02 28.01
CA SER A 129 -36.87 1.78 27.23
C SER A 129 -37.19 1.99 25.75
N GLY A 130 -37.13 3.23 25.28
CA GLY A 130 -37.34 3.62 23.89
C GLY A 130 -36.05 4.12 23.29
N ASN A 131 -36.03 4.28 21.97
CA ASN A 131 -34.85 4.73 21.23
C ASN A 131 -34.59 6.22 21.52
N ASN A 132 -33.56 6.52 22.30
CA ASN A 132 -33.23 7.83 22.81
C ASN A 132 -32.06 8.46 22.06
N TRP A 133 -32.07 9.80 21.97
CA TRP A 133 -30.92 10.59 21.57
C TRP A 133 -30.34 11.25 22.81
N ILE A 134 -29.07 10.98 23.12
CA ILE A 134 -28.42 11.40 24.36
C ILE A 134 -27.18 12.22 24.03
N ASP A 135 -27.18 13.48 24.45
CA ASP A 135 -26.10 14.43 24.18
C ASP A 135 -25.74 15.16 25.47
N GLY A 136 -24.56 14.90 26.02
CA GLY A 136 -24.07 15.57 27.23
C GLY A 136 -23.73 17.05 27.01
N LEU A 137 -23.50 17.46 25.75
CA LEU A 137 -22.84 18.70 25.37
C LEU A 137 -21.42 18.76 25.94
N GLY A 138 -21.00 19.90 26.49
CA GLY A 138 -19.64 20.03 26.99
C GLY A 138 -19.53 19.49 28.41
N GLY A 139 -18.51 18.71 28.71
CA GLY A 139 -18.38 18.14 30.03
C GLY A 139 -17.48 16.93 29.99
N ASN A 140 -17.43 16.18 31.08
CA ASN A 140 -16.98 14.78 31.01
C ASN A 140 -18.18 13.97 31.48
N ASP A 141 -18.99 13.52 30.53
CA ASP A 141 -20.32 13.02 30.82
C ASP A 141 -20.34 11.51 30.99
N THR A 142 -21.33 11.00 31.72
CA THR A 142 -21.63 9.56 31.77
C THR A 142 -23.00 9.33 31.16
N LEU A 143 -23.04 8.64 30.03
CA LEU A 143 -24.23 8.44 29.21
C LEU A 143 -24.61 6.95 29.21
N ALA A 144 -25.88 6.64 29.46
CA ALA A 144 -26.43 5.30 29.37
C ALA A 144 -27.86 5.38 28.82
N GLY A 145 -28.21 4.62 27.80
CA GLY A 145 -29.51 4.74 27.13
C GLY A 145 -30.58 3.82 27.69
N GLY A 146 -30.19 2.68 28.24
CA GLY A 146 -31.14 1.69 28.72
C GLY A 146 -31.62 0.80 27.57
N LEU A 147 -32.88 0.37 27.58
CA LEU A 147 -33.36 -0.50 26.50
C LEU A 147 -33.73 0.33 25.27
N GLY A 148 -33.62 -0.27 24.09
CA GLY A 148 -33.94 0.38 22.82
C GLY A 148 -32.68 0.56 21.99
N ASN A 149 -32.83 1.15 20.81
CA ASN A 149 -31.69 1.48 19.96
C ASN A 149 -31.40 2.96 20.12
N ASP A 150 -30.42 3.28 20.94
CA ASP A 150 -30.08 4.63 21.36
C ASP A 150 -28.96 5.23 20.51
N THR A 151 -28.85 6.56 20.58
CA THR A 151 -27.79 7.33 19.93
C THR A 151 -27.12 8.25 20.94
N TYR A 152 -25.82 8.08 21.12
CA TYR A 152 -24.97 8.91 21.98
C TYR A 152 -24.18 9.91 21.14
N VAL A 153 -24.14 11.16 21.57
CA VAL A 153 -23.21 12.16 21.05
C VAL A 153 -22.00 12.20 21.98
N VAL A 154 -20.81 12.03 21.41
CA VAL A 154 -19.52 12.13 22.11
C VAL A 154 -18.69 13.21 21.43
N ASP A 155 -18.59 14.37 22.06
CA ASP A 155 -17.85 15.52 21.56
C ASP A 155 -16.69 15.94 22.47
N VAL A 156 -16.61 15.37 23.69
CA VAL A 156 -15.48 15.52 24.61
C VAL A 156 -14.85 14.17 24.92
N GLY A 157 -13.51 14.10 24.88
CA GLY A 157 -12.78 12.83 25.10
C GLY A 157 -12.88 12.27 26.53
N GLY A 158 -13.54 12.99 27.44
CA GLY A 158 -13.84 12.55 28.80
C GLY A 158 -15.21 11.90 28.95
N ASP A 159 -16.04 11.90 27.92
CA ASP A 159 -17.36 11.27 27.95
C ASP A 159 -17.23 9.74 27.99
N ALA A 160 -18.12 9.12 28.76
CA ALA A 160 -18.16 7.69 28.98
C ALA A 160 -19.57 7.15 28.67
N VAL A 161 -19.66 6.37 27.59
CA VAL A 161 -20.89 5.64 27.23
C VAL A 161 -20.87 4.27 27.89
N THR A 162 -21.96 3.88 28.53
CA THR A 162 -22.12 2.57 29.20
C THR A 162 -23.39 1.89 28.74
N GLU A 163 -23.23 0.73 28.11
CA GLU A 163 -24.36 -0.10 27.64
C GLU A 163 -24.35 -1.51 28.23
N ALA A 164 -25.54 -2.05 28.45
CA ALA A 164 -25.73 -3.40 28.96
C ALA A 164 -25.97 -4.40 27.83
N ALA A 165 -25.61 -5.66 28.06
CA ALA A 165 -25.74 -6.70 27.05
C ALA A 165 -27.22 -6.99 26.73
N GLY A 166 -27.60 -6.83 25.46
CA GLY A 166 -28.93 -7.14 24.95
C GLY A 166 -29.95 -6.03 25.14
N ASP A 167 -29.50 -4.82 25.46
CA ASP A 167 -30.36 -3.65 25.64
C ASP A 167 -30.75 -2.99 24.31
N GLY A 168 -29.99 -3.23 23.23
CA GLY A 168 -30.23 -2.52 21.99
C GLY A 168 -29.36 -2.90 20.81
N THR A 169 -29.45 -2.08 19.77
CA THR A 169 -28.41 -1.91 18.75
C THR A 169 -28.12 -0.43 18.66
N ASP A 170 -27.00 -0.02 19.23
CA ASP A 170 -26.77 1.35 19.64
C ASP A 170 -25.75 2.05 18.76
N MET A 171 -25.82 3.38 18.70
CA MET A 171 -24.96 4.21 17.87
C MET A 171 -24.23 5.26 18.70
N VAL A 172 -22.92 5.41 18.47
CA VAL A 172 -22.16 6.57 18.91
C VAL A 172 -21.88 7.48 17.72
N GLN A 173 -22.21 8.76 17.85
CA GLN A 173 -21.75 9.83 16.96
C GLN A 173 -20.60 10.59 17.65
N ALA A 174 -19.39 10.47 17.11
CA ALA A 174 -18.20 11.03 17.74
C ALA A 174 -17.56 12.14 16.90
N SER A 175 -17.31 13.32 17.47
CA SER A 175 -16.57 14.39 16.78
C SER A 175 -15.05 14.31 16.96
N LEU A 176 -14.56 13.21 17.55
CA LEU A 176 -13.17 12.94 17.91
C LEU A 176 -12.84 11.45 17.67
N THR A 177 -11.57 11.06 17.75
CA THR A 177 -11.15 9.65 17.66
C THR A 177 -11.79 8.83 18.77
N TYR A 178 -12.54 7.79 18.43
CA TYR A 178 -13.34 7.05 19.39
C TYR A 178 -13.29 5.54 19.18
N GLY A 179 -13.24 4.81 20.29
CA GLY A 179 -13.35 3.35 20.32
C GLY A 179 -14.63 2.93 21.02
N LEU A 180 -15.41 2.04 20.42
CA LEU A 180 -16.64 1.53 21.01
C LEU A 180 -16.32 0.70 22.26
N GLY A 181 -16.99 1.03 23.36
CA GLY A 181 -17.04 0.18 24.55
C GLY A 181 -17.82 -1.11 24.29
N ALA A 182 -17.88 -2.01 25.27
CA ALA A 182 -18.65 -3.24 25.15
C ALA A 182 -20.14 -2.97 24.89
N ASN A 183 -20.80 -3.87 24.15
CA ASN A 183 -22.24 -3.81 23.83
C ASN A 183 -22.67 -2.62 22.97
N LEU A 184 -21.74 -1.93 22.31
CA LEU A 184 -22.05 -0.90 21.32
C LEU A 184 -21.75 -1.44 19.92
N GLU A 185 -22.67 -1.23 18.98
CA GLU A 185 -22.58 -1.82 17.64
C GLU A 185 -22.16 -0.81 16.56
N ASN A 186 -22.58 0.45 16.65
CA ASN A 186 -22.39 1.40 15.54
C ASN A 186 -21.58 2.63 15.95
N LEU A 187 -20.67 3.06 15.09
CA LEU A 187 -19.89 4.30 15.21
C LEU A 187 -20.04 5.14 13.95
N VAL A 188 -20.29 6.44 14.12
CA VAL A 188 -20.24 7.44 13.06
C VAL A 188 -19.33 8.58 13.50
N LEU A 189 -18.28 8.85 12.73
CA LEU A 189 -17.38 9.98 12.96
C LEU A 189 -17.96 11.25 12.31
N THR A 190 -18.17 12.29 13.10
CA THR A 190 -18.81 13.56 12.67
C THR A 190 -17.86 14.75 12.69
N GLY A 191 -16.67 14.60 13.27
CA GLY A 191 -15.65 15.64 13.32
C GLY A 191 -15.11 15.98 11.93
N ALA A 192 -14.46 17.13 11.77
CA ALA A 192 -13.86 17.54 10.48
C ALA A 192 -12.37 17.17 10.34
N GLY A 193 -11.76 16.60 11.39
CA GLY A 193 -10.35 16.22 11.39
C GLY A 193 -10.10 14.79 10.91
N ASN A 194 -8.83 14.42 10.78
CA ASN A 194 -8.39 13.04 10.58
C ASN A 194 -8.49 12.29 11.92
N ILE A 195 -9.68 11.79 12.21
CA ILE A 195 -10.01 11.06 13.44
C ILE A 195 -10.22 9.58 13.12
N ASN A 196 -10.10 8.71 14.11
CA ASN A 196 -10.12 7.26 13.88
C ASN A 196 -11.29 6.60 14.61
N GLY A 197 -11.70 5.44 14.13
CA GLY A 197 -12.75 4.62 14.71
C GLY A 197 -12.24 3.24 15.06
N THR A 198 -12.55 2.76 16.26
CA THR A 198 -12.28 1.37 16.66
C THR A 198 -13.57 0.73 17.16
N GLY A 199 -13.87 -0.48 16.69
CA GLY A 199 -14.97 -1.31 17.17
C GLY A 199 -14.58 -2.09 18.43
N ASN A 200 -15.24 -3.23 18.63
CA ASN A 200 -15.05 -4.13 19.76
C ASN A 200 -15.17 -5.60 19.28
N ASP A 201 -15.45 -6.54 20.17
CA ASP A 201 -15.55 -7.97 19.81
C ASP A 201 -16.88 -8.35 19.10
N LEU A 202 -17.81 -7.40 18.93
CA LEU A 202 -19.10 -7.60 18.28
C LEU A 202 -19.03 -7.26 16.79
N ASN A 203 -20.10 -7.58 16.05
CA ASN A 203 -20.25 -7.14 14.67
C ASN A 203 -20.61 -5.65 14.62
N ASN A 204 -19.63 -4.83 14.31
CA ASN A 204 -19.74 -3.38 14.29
C ASN A 204 -20.01 -2.79 12.90
N ILE A 205 -20.64 -1.62 12.88
CA ILE A 205 -20.72 -0.75 11.69
C ILE A 205 -19.98 0.55 12.00
N LEU A 206 -18.89 0.79 11.29
CA LEU A 206 -18.05 1.97 11.44
C LEU A 206 -18.21 2.84 10.19
N THR A 207 -18.58 4.10 10.38
CA THR A 207 -18.64 5.11 9.32
C THR A 207 -17.70 6.26 9.68
N GLY A 208 -16.70 6.49 8.84
CA GLY A 208 -15.75 7.60 8.90
C GLY A 208 -16.38 8.92 8.45
N ASN A 209 -15.52 9.93 8.32
CA ASN A 209 -15.86 11.29 7.94
C ASN A 209 -15.25 11.64 6.57
N ALA A 210 -14.90 12.91 6.34
CA ALA A 210 -14.28 13.35 5.08
C ALA A 210 -12.76 13.55 5.18
N GLY A 211 -12.17 13.21 6.33
CA GLY A 211 -10.73 13.23 6.55
C GLY A 211 -10.20 11.81 6.59
N ASN A 212 -8.87 11.68 6.56
CA ASN A 212 -8.22 10.37 6.54
C ASN A 212 -8.44 9.64 7.87
N ASN A 213 -9.25 8.59 7.86
CA ASN A 213 -9.62 7.77 9.01
C ASN A 213 -8.84 6.44 9.00
N ALA A 214 -8.42 6.01 10.18
CA ALA A 214 -8.12 4.61 10.43
C ALA A 214 -9.35 3.95 11.08
N LEU A 215 -9.89 2.92 10.44
CA LEU A 215 -11.04 2.15 10.90
C LEU A 215 -10.62 0.71 11.19
N ASP A 216 -10.81 0.28 12.44
CA ASP A 216 -10.53 -1.07 12.91
C ASP A 216 -11.80 -1.63 13.55
N GLY A 217 -12.40 -2.65 12.94
CA GLY A 217 -13.63 -3.26 13.43
C GLY A 217 -13.48 -4.04 14.75
N GLY A 218 -12.26 -4.51 15.05
CA GLY A 218 -12.05 -5.54 16.06
C GLY A 218 -12.31 -6.94 15.48
N ALA A 219 -12.60 -7.91 16.36
CA ALA A 219 -12.66 -9.32 15.98
C ALA A 219 -13.98 -9.75 15.31
N GLY A 220 -14.98 -8.88 15.29
CA GLY A 220 -16.33 -9.13 14.82
C GLY A 220 -16.42 -9.41 13.32
N ALA A 221 -17.63 -9.57 12.81
CA ALA A 221 -17.89 -9.49 11.37
C ALA A 221 -18.36 -8.07 11.06
N ASP A 222 -17.42 -7.23 10.63
CA ASP A 222 -17.60 -5.78 10.66
C ASP A 222 -17.89 -5.17 9.30
N ARG A 223 -18.53 -4.00 9.31
CA ARG A 223 -18.70 -3.16 8.12
C ARG A 223 -18.07 -1.80 8.34
N MET A 224 -17.06 -1.48 7.56
CA MET A 224 -16.33 -0.22 7.63
C MET A 224 -16.53 0.59 6.34
N VAL A 225 -16.82 1.88 6.48
CA VAL A 225 -16.97 2.85 5.37
C VAL A 225 -16.25 4.11 5.78
N GLY A 226 -15.22 4.51 5.05
CA GLY A 226 -14.29 5.59 5.36
C GLY A 226 -14.85 6.94 4.98
N GLY A 227 -15.29 7.07 3.72
CA GLY A 227 -15.87 8.30 3.20
C GLY A 227 -14.89 8.97 2.26
N LEU A 228 -14.75 10.30 2.36
CA LEU A 228 -13.71 11.01 1.59
C LEU A 228 -12.41 10.99 2.39
N GLY A 229 -11.28 11.14 1.69
CA GLY A 229 -9.97 11.11 2.30
C GLY A 229 -9.27 9.78 2.00
N ASN A 230 -8.01 9.69 2.37
CA ASN A 230 -7.24 8.45 2.20
C ASN A 230 -7.35 7.64 3.49
N ASP A 231 -8.19 6.62 3.47
CA ASP A 231 -8.58 5.84 4.63
C ASP A 231 -7.80 4.53 4.75
N THR A 232 -7.65 4.06 5.98
CA THR A 232 -7.00 2.78 6.30
C THR A 232 -7.96 1.88 7.05
N TYR A 233 -8.13 0.66 6.55
CA TYR A 233 -8.99 -0.36 7.13
C TYR A 233 -8.17 -1.52 7.68
N TYR A 234 -8.51 -1.99 8.88
CA TYR A 234 -7.97 -3.21 9.45
C TYR A 234 -8.99 -4.33 9.32
N VAL A 235 -8.61 -5.39 8.59
CA VAL A 235 -9.45 -6.56 8.35
C VAL A 235 -8.80 -7.78 9.00
N ASP A 236 -9.43 -8.31 10.03
CA ASP A 236 -8.94 -9.49 10.75
C ASP A 236 -9.91 -10.68 10.72
N ASN A 237 -11.13 -10.45 10.24
CA ASN A 237 -12.16 -11.44 10.09
C ASN A 237 -12.54 -11.60 8.61
N VAL A 238 -12.70 -12.84 8.16
CA VAL A 238 -13.09 -13.15 6.77
C VAL A 238 -14.48 -12.64 6.40
N ALA A 239 -15.30 -12.30 7.39
CA ALA A 239 -16.63 -11.73 7.20
C ALA A 239 -16.62 -10.19 7.16
N ASP A 240 -15.48 -9.54 7.35
CA ASP A 240 -15.37 -8.08 7.29
C ASP A 240 -15.62 -7.54 5.89
N SER A 241 -16.27 -6.38 5.85
CA SER A 241 -16.63 -5.71 4.61
C SER A 241 -16.22 -4.24 4.65
N VAL A 242 -15.38 -3.87 3.69
CA VAL A 242 -15.06 -2.46 3.40
C VAL A 242 -15.97 -1.95 2.29
N GLY A 243 -16.56 -0.78 2.49
CA GLY A 243 -17.33 -0.07 1.47
C GLY A 243 -16.61 1.22 1.07
N GLU A 244 -16.20 1.30 -0.19
CA GLU A 244 -15.49 2.44 -0.77
C GLU A 244 -16.02 2.79 -2.17
N ASN A 245 -16.13 4.08 -2.48
CA ASN A 245 -16.51 4.55 -3.82
C ASN A 245 -15.36 5.23 -4.55
N HIS A 246 -15.48 5.26 -5.88
CA HIS A 246 -14.49 5.90 -6.73
C HIS A 246 -14.39 7.42 -6.44
N LEU A 247 -13.17 7.94 -6.53
CA LEU A 247 -12.83 9.36 -6.39
C LEU A 247 -13.02 9.92 -4.96
N GLU A 248 -13.06 9.05 -3.95
CA GLU A 248 -13.16 9.46 -2.55
C GLU A 248 -11.79 9.55 -1.86
N GLY A 249 -10.78 8.84 -2.36
CA GLY A 249 -9.42 8.92 -1.86
C GLY A 249 -8.49 7.93 -2.55
N ALA A 250 -7.34 7.68 -1.92
CA ALA A 250 -6.52 6.51 -2.18
C ALA A 250 -6.41 5.69 -0.90
N ASP A 251 -7.05 4.53 -0.89
CA ASP A 251 -7.40 3.81 0.34
C ASP A 251 -6.58 2.55 0.51
N THR A 252 -6.42 2.13 1.76
CA THR A 252 -5.57 1.01 2.16
C THR A 252 -6.34 0.00 3.00
N ILE A 253 -6.28 -1.27 2.60
CA ILE A 253 -6.70 -2.40 3.44
C ILE A 253 -5.46 -3.10 3.98
N ILE A 254 -5.36 -3.19 5.31
CA ILE A 254 -4.39 -4.01 6.03
C ILE A 254 -5.13 -5.25 6.54
N SER A 255 -4.85 -6.40 5.94
CA SER A 255 -5.59 -7.63 6.21
C SER A 255 -4.72 -8.70 6.86
N SER A 256 -5.17 -9.34 7.94
CA SER A 256 -4.53 -10.55 8.50
C SER A 256 -5.15 -11.86 7.99
N VAL A 257 -6.18 -11.74 7.14
CA VAL A 257 -6.86 -12.84 6.45
C VAL A 257 -6.77 -12.67 4.93
N SER A 258 -7.22 -13.68 4.16
CA SER A 258 -7.32 -13.53 2.70
C SER A 258 -8.43 -12.54 2.36
N TYR A 259 -8.18 -11.63 1.42
CA TYR A 259 -9.12 -10.54 1.10
C TYR A 259 -9.19 -10.22 -0.39
N SER A 260 -10.34 -9.70 -0.82
CA SER A 260 -10.57 -9.28 -2.20
C SER A 260 -11.07 -7.84 -2.27
N LEU A 261 -10.42 -7.03 -3.10
CA LEU A 261 -10.80 -5.67 -3.43
C LEU A 261 -11.94 -5.60 -4.47
N ASN A 262 -12.42 -6.75 -4.96
CA ASN A 262 -13.47 -6.79 -5.97
C ASN A 262 -14.72 -6.04 -5.51
N GLY A 263 -15.21 -5.12 -6.34
CA GLY A 263 -16.38 -4.29 -6.06
C GLY A 263 -16.12 -3.15 -5.07
N ARG A 264 -14.86 -2.84 -4.76
CA ARG A 264 -14.46 -1.76 -3.86
C ARG A 264 -13.46 -0.86 -4.59
N ALA A 265 -13.58 0.45 -4.42
CA ALA A 265 -12.64 1.40 -5.01
C ALA A 265 -11.42 1.61 -4.09
N VAL A 266 -10.72 0.52 -3.77
CA VAL A 266 -9.51 0.53 -2.94
C VAL A 266 -8.29 0.24 -3.81
N GLU A 267 -7.19 0.97 -3.59
CA GLU A 267 -5.97 0.86 -4.39
C GLU A 267 -4.89 0.02 -3.71
N VAL A 268 -4.84 -0.04 -2.37
CA VAL A 268 -3.74 -0.70 -1.65
C VAL A 268 -4.24 -1.87 -0.80
N LEU A 269 -3.62 -3.04 -0.97
CA LEU A 269 -3.81 -4.20 -0.08
C LEU A 269 -2.49 -4.63 0.52
N THR A 270 -2.40 -4.67 1.84
CA THR A 270 -1.26 -5.25 2.57
C THR A 270 -1.74 -6.44 3.39
N LEU A 271 -1.21 -7.63 3.10
CA LEU A 271 -1.43 -8.82 3.87
C LEU A 271 -0.43 -8.88 5.03
N THR A 272 -0.88 -9.29 6.21
CA THR A 272 -0.09 -9.35 7.44
C THR A 272 -0.19 -10.72 8.10
N GLY A 273 0.54 -10.91 9.19
CA GLY A 273 0.63 -12.21 9.87
C GLY A 273 1.62 -13.15 9.17
N THR A 274 1.49 -14.46 9.43
CA THR A 274 2.42 -15.49 8.91
C THR A 274 1.68 -16.58 8.13
N GLY A 275 0.40 -16.37 7.82
CA GLY A 275 -0.44 -17.34 7.12
C GLY A 275 -0.19 -17.30 5.62
N ASN A 276 -0.50 -18.41 4.94
CA ASN A 276 -0.57 -18.43 3.48
C ASN A 276 -1.88 -17.79 3.05
N LEU A 277 -1.83 -16.54 2.59
CA LEU A 277 -3.01 -15.73 2.30
C LEU A 277 -3.15 -15.44 0.81
N THR A 278 -4.40 -15.31 0.36
CA THR A 278 -4.73 -14.85 -0.98
C THR A 278 -5.20 -13.39 -0.93
N GLY A 279 -4.59 -12.55 -1.76
CA GLY A 279 -5.06 -11.21 -2.08
C GLY A 279 -5.60 -11.17 -3.51
N VAL A 280 -6.76 -10.56 -3.72
CA VAL A 280 -7.32 -10.33 -5.06
C VAL A 280 -7.59 -8.85 -5.24
N GLY A 281 -7.04 -8.23 -6.27
CA GLY A 281 -7.25 -6.85 -6.68
C GLY A 281 -8.61 -6.61 -7.33
N ASN A 282 -8.72 -5.49 -8.03
CA ASN A 282 -9.91 -5.02 -8.74
C ASN A 282 -9.53 -4.55 -10.16
N SER A 283 -10.25 -3.58 -10.72
CA SER A 283 -9.97 -3.08 -12.07
C SER A 283 -9.17 -1.76 -12.06
N LEU A 284 -8.65 -1.36 -10.90
CA LEU A 284 -7.81 -0.18 -10.70
C LEU A 284 -6.36 -0.63 -10.66
N ASN A 285 -5.44 0.32 -10.74
CA ASN A 285 -4.03 0.06 -10.50
C ASN A 285 -3.82 -0.22 -9.01
N ASN A 286 -3.63 -1.49 -8.64
CA ASN A 286 -3.49 -1.92 -7.26
C ASN A 286 -2.02 -2.02 -6.83
N ILE A 287 -1.74 -1.68 -5.58
CA ILE A 287 -0.47 -1.99 -4.92
C ILE A 287 -0.76 -3.08 -3.88
N MET A 288 -0.21 -4.26 -4.10
CA MET A 288 -0.48 -5.45 -3.30
C MET A 288 0.82 -5.98 -2.69
N THR A 289 0.86 -6.07 -1.37
CA THR A 289 2.00 -6.61 -0.62
C THR A 289 1.56 -7.82 0.21
N GLY A 290 2.25 -8.94 0.06
CA GLY A 290 2.09 -10.16 0.83
C GLY A 290 2.79 -10.10 2.19
N ASN A 291 2.74 -11.21 2.91
CA ASN A 291 3.41 -11.40 4.20
C ASN A 291 4.56 -12.42 4.06
N ASP A 292 5.14 -12.89 5.17
CA ASP A 292 6.22 -13.91 5.11
C ASP A 292 5.75 -15.33 4.73
N GLY A 293 4.45 -15.49 4.44
CA GLY A 293 3.81 -16.76 4.11
C GLY A 293 4.00 -17.14 2.65
N LYS A 294 3.26 -18.16 2.19
CA LYS A 294 3.12 -18.44 0.75
C LYS A 294 1.84 -17.78 0.25
N ASN A 295 1.98 -16.60 -0.31
CA ASN A 295 0.86 -15.81 -0.78
C ASN A 295 0.47 -16.12 -2.23
N THR A 296 -0.79 -15.87 -2.53
CA THR A 296 -1.27 -15.71 -3.91
C THR A 296 -1.78 -14.30 -4.04
N LEU A 297 -1.20 -13.51 -4.94
CA LEU A 297 -1.69 -12.17 -5.29
C LEU A 297 -2.20 -12.19 -6.73
N GLU A 298 -3.44 -11.76 -6.93
CA GLU A 298 -4.13 -11.68 -8.23
C GLU A 298 -4.56 -10.23 -8.47
N GLY A 299 -3.83 -9.45 -9.29
CA GLY A 299 -4.09 -8.02 -9.55
C GLY A 299 -5.39 -7.74 -10.31
N ALA A 300 -5.67 -8.60 -11.30
CA ALA A 300 -6.83 -8.60 -12.19
C ALA A 300 -6.73 -7.64 -13.39
N ALA A 301 -7.11 -6.38 -13.28
CA ALA A 301 -6.96 -5.43 -14.38
C ALA A 301 -6.51 -4.08 -13.85
N GLY A 302 -5.71 -3.35 -14.64
CA GLY A 302 -4.99 -2.19 -14.16
C GLY A 302 -3.49 -2.44 -14.25
N ASN A 303 -2.70 -1.41 -14.02
CA ASN A 303 -1.25 -1.55 -13.93
C ASN A 303 -0.89 -1.78 -12.47
N ASP A 304 -0.78 -3.04 -12.09
CA ASP A 304 -0.65 -3.50 -10.70
C ASP A 304 0.81 -3.63 -10.28
N VAL A 305 1.06 -3.43 -8.98
CA VAL A 305 2.35 -3.69 -8.34
C VAL A 305 2.15 -4.80 -7.32
N LEU A 306 2.80 -5.94 -7.56
CA LEU A 306 2.65 -7.17 -6.79
C LEU A 306 3.98 -7.53 -6.12
N ASP A 307 4.01 -7.46 -4.80
CA ASP A 307 5.13 -7.92 -3.98
C ASP A 307 4.63 -9.04 -3.06
N GLY A 308 5.10 -10.27 -3.28
CA GLY A 308 4.72 -11.43 -2.47
C GLY A 308 5.20 -11.35 -1.03
N GLY A 309 6.20 -10.50 -0.74
CA GLY A 309 6.98 -10.59 0.47
C GLY A 309 7.95 -11.77 0.42
N ALA A 310 8.43 -12.19 1.59
CA ALA A 310 9.21 -13.41 1.67
C ALA A 310 8.27 -14.61 1.54
N GLY A 311 8.62 -15.61 0.74
CA GLY A 311 7.67 -16.70 0.58
C GLY A 311 8.03 -17.63 -0.55
N ALA A 312 7.06 -18.40 -1.00
CA ALA A 312 7.15 -19.05 -2.30
C ALA A 312 5.82 -18.75 -2.96
N ASP A 313 5.77 -17.58 -3.59
CA ASP A 313 4.54 -16.88 -3.85
C ASP A 313 4.05 -17.09 -5.28
N ARG A 314 2.78 -16.82 -5.49
CA ARG A 314 2.18 -16.80 -6.81
C ARG A 314 1.64 -15.41 -7.09
N LEU A 315 2.22 -14.75 -8.08
CA LEU A 315 1.87 -13.38 -8.48
C LEU A 315 1.27 -13.44 -9.89
N LEU A 316 0.03 -12.98 -10.02
CA LEU A 316 -0.72 -12.92 -11.27
C LEU A 316 -1.19 -11.48 -11.46
N GLY A 317 -0.70 -10.79 -12.47
CA GLY A 317 -1.06 -9.39 -12.75
C GLY A 317 -2.40 -9.31 -13.46
N GLY A 318 -2.49 -9.92 -14.64
CA GLY A 318 -3.69 -9.89 -15.44
C GLY A 318 -3.59 -8.84 -16.53
N LEU A 319 -4.66 -8.06 -16.76
CA LEU A 319 -4.68 -7.06 -17.84
C LEU A 319 -4.05 -5.73 -17.40
N GLY A 320 -3.02 -5.27 -18.09
CA GLY A 320 -2.36 -4.00 -17.84
C GLY A 320 -0.85 -4.18 -17.82
N ASP A 321 -0.12 -3.08 -17.65
CA ASP A 321 1.34 -3.15 -17.54
C ASP A 321 1.70 -3.37 -16.06
N ASP A 322 1.96 -4.61 -15.68
CA ASP A 322 2.12 -5.03 -14.30
C ASP A 322 3.58 -5.11 -13.85
N THR A 323 3.83 -4.95 -12.56
CA THR A 323 5.16 -5.04 -11.94
C THR A 323 5.19 -6.05 -10.81
N TYR A 324 6.11 -7.01 -10.88
CA TYR A 324 6.30 -8.06 -9.87
C TYR A 324 7.64 -7.89 -9.16
N TYR A 325 7.62 -7.98 -7.83
CA TYR A 325 8.82 -8.16 -7.03
C TYR A 325 9.04 -9.65 -6.76
N VAL A 326 10.23 -10.14 -7.08
CA VAL A 326 10.63 -11.53 -6.87
C VAL A 326 11.88 -11.59 -6.03
N ASP A 327 11.74 -12.04 -4.79
CA ASP A 327 12.84 -12.19 -3.84
C ASP A 327 13.17 -13.64 -3.50
N ASN A 328 12.32 -14.58 -3.92
CA ASN A 328 12.51 -16.01 -3.74
C ASN A 328 12.53 -16.73 -5.08
N ILE A 329 13.48 -17.65 -5.24
CA ILE A 329 13.59 -18.47 -6.46
C ILE A 329 12.36 -19.39 -6.68
N ALA A 330 11.58 -19.64 -5.63
CA ALA A 330 10.36 -20.41 -5.69
C ALA A 330 9.13 -19.57 -6.08
N ASP A 331 9.26 -18.25 -6.25
CA ASP A 331 8.16 -17.41 -6.68
C ASP A 331 7.78 -17.68 -8.13
N SER A 332 6.48 -17.63 -8.38
CA SER A 332 5.86 -17.89 -9.67
C SER A 332 5.08 -16.67 -10.13
N VAL A 333 5.59 -16.02 -11.17
CA VAL A 333 4.85 -15.01 -11.93
C VAL A 333 4.10 -15.72 -13.05
N GLY A 334 2.80 -15.45 -13.21
CA GLY A 334 1.97 -15.99 -14.27
C GLY A 334 1.27 -14.90 -15.06
N GLU A 335 1.63 -14.82 -16.35
CA GLU A 335 1.11 -13.84 -17.31
C GLU A 335 0.70 -14.50 -18.63
N ASN A 336 -0.34 -13.95 -19.28
CA ASN A 336 -0.72 -14.37 -20.63
C ASN A 336 -0.30 -13.35 -21.69
N HIS A 337 -0.24 -13.82 -22.93
CA HIS A 337 0.10 -12.96 -24.06
C HIS A 337 -0.99 -11.89 -24.30
N LEU A 338 -0.54 -10.69 -24.68
CA LEU A 338 -1.38 -9.54 -25.05
C LEU A 338 -2.15 -8.91 -23.89
N GLU A 339 -1.68 -9.10 -22.65
CA GLU A 339 -2.28 -8.50 -21.46
C GLU A 339 -1.59 -7.19 -21.04
N GLY A 340 -0.33 -6.95 -21.44
CA GLY A 340 0.37 -5.69 -21.24
C GLY A 340 1.83 -5.76 -21.65
N THR A 341 2.64 -4.83 -21.14
CA THR A 341 4.11 -4.92 -21.09
C THR A 341 4.55 -5.03 -19.63
N ASP A 342 4.95 -6.23 -19.24
CA ASP A 342 5.10 -6.59 -17.83
C ASP A 342 6.56 -6.56 -17.39
N THR A 343 6.77 -6.22 -16.11
CA THR A 343 8.09 -6.04 -15.51
C THR A 343 8.30 -6.92 -14.29
N ILE A 344 9.34 -7.74 -14.31
CA ILE A 344 9.84 -8.43 -13.11
C ILE A 344 11.06 -7.67 -12.58
N ILE A 345 11.00 -7.30 -11.30
CA ILE A 345 12.12 -6.78 -10.51
C ILE A 345 12.56 -7.91 -9.58
N SER A 346 13.74 -8.48 -9.82
CA SER A 346 14.21 -9.65 -9.08
C SER A 346 15.46 -9.36 -8.26
N SER A 347 15.52 -9.89 -7.03
CA SER A 347 16.74 -9.92 -6.20
C SER A 347 17.41 -11.29 -6.18
N VAL A 348 16.93 -12.22 -7.02
CA VAL A 348 17.47 -13.57 -7.23
C VAL A 348 17.73 -13.83 -8.72
N ASN A 349 18.31 -14.98 -9.06
CA ASN A 349 18.38 -15.42 -10.45
C ASN A 349 16.96 -15.65 -10.98
N TYR A 350 16.65 -15.16 -12.18
CA TYR A 350 15.30 -15.32 -12.73
C TYR A 350 15.28 -15.62 -14.22
N SER A 351 14.27 -16.40 -14.63
CA SER A 351 14.03 -16.75 -16.02
C SER A 351 12.59 -16.46 -16.41
N LEU A 352 12.41 -15.75 -17.52
CA LEU A 352 11.12 -15.44 -18.13
C LEU A 352 10.55 -16.60 -18.96
N ASN A 353 11.24 -17.74 -19.00
CA ASN A 353 10.80 -18.89 -19.78
C ASN A 353 9.40 -19.36 -19.36
N GLY A 354 8.53 -19.57 -20.35
CA GLY A 354 7.14 -20.00 -20.14
C GLY A 354 6.20 -18.90 -19.62
N ARG A 355 6.64 -17.64 -19.62
CA ARG A 355 5.87 -16.48 -19.18
C ARG A 355 5.78 -15.47 -20.30
N ALA A 356 4.69 -14.71 -20.36
CA ALA A 356 4.50 -13.66 -21.34
C ALA A 356 5.02 -12.29 -20.86
N VAL A 357 6.15 -12.27 -20.15
CA VAL A 357 6.76 -11.05 -19.59
C VAL A 357 7.86 -10.53 -20.51
N GLU A 358 7.96 -9.22 -20.68
CA GLU A 358 8.90 -8.55 -21.57
C GLU A 358 10.13 -8.00 -20.84
N VAL A 359 9.99 -7.51 -19.59
CA VAL A 359 11.05 -6.78 -18.89
C VAL A 359 11.52 -7.53 -17.64
N LEU A 360 12.83 -7.71 -17.51
CA LEU A 360 13.49 -8.22 -16.31
C LEU A 360 14.55 -7.22 -15.83
N THR A 361 14.47 -6.81 -14.57
CA THR A 361 15.48 -6.00 -13.89
C THR A 361 16.02 -6.76 -12.69
N LEU A 362 17.32 -7.01 -12.65
CA LEU A 362 18.01 -7.60 -11.50
C LEU A 362 18.44 -6.49 -10.53
N THR A 363 18.34 -6.78 -9.23
CA THR A 363 18.66 -5.83 -8.16
C THR A 363 19.70 -6.42 -7.19
N GLY A 364 20.14 -5.62 -6.22
CA GLY A 364 21.20 -6.02 -5.28
C GLY A 364 22.60 -5.93 -5.88
N GLY A 365 23.58 -6.55 -5.21
CA GLY A 365 25.00 -6.55 -5.62
C GLY A 365 25.60 -7.95 -5.80
N GLY A 366 24.75 -8.98 -5.86
CA GLY A 366 25.17 -10.35 -6.12
C GLY A 366 25.30 -10.63 -7.62
N ASN A 367 26.06 -11.66 -7.97
CA ASN A 367 26.20 -12.16 -9.34
C ASN A 367 24.94 -12.92 -9.75
N LEU A 368 23.90 -12.18 -10.12
CA LEU A 368 22.60 -12.71 -10.52
C LEU A 368 22.54 -12.90 -12.04
N ASN A 369 21.75 -13.86 -12.50
CA ASN A 369 21.59 -14.18 -13.91
C ASN A 369 20.15 -13.98 -14.34
N GLY A 370 19.98 -13.51 -15.58
CA GLY A 370 18.69 -13.30 -16.22
C GLY A 370 18.60 -14.11 -17.51
N THR A 371 17.47 -14.77 -17.72
CA THR A 371 17.18 -15.44 -18.99
C THR A 371 15.80 -15.01 -19.50
N GLY A 372 15.72 -14.55 -20.75
CA GLY A 372 14.49 -14.16 -21.42
C GLY A 372 13.69 -15.36 -21.93
N ASN A 373 12.85 -15.12 -22.91
CA ASN A 373 11.93 -16.09 -23.51
C ASN A 373 11.98 -16.03 -25.04
N SER A 374 10.83 -16.10 -25.73
CA SER A 374 10.75 -16.03 -27.19
C SER A 374 10.21 -14.68 -27.70
N LEU A 375 9.98 -13.73 -26.79
CA LEU A 375 9.50 -12.38 -27.05
C LEU A 375 10.71 -11.44 -27.19
N ASN A 376 10.45 -10.17 -27.52
CA ASN A 376 11.49 -9.15 -27.48
C ASN A 376 11.67 -8.70 -26.03
N ASN A 377 12.71 -9.18 -25.35
CA ASN A 377 12.93 -8.92 -23.95
C ASN A 377 13.87 -7.73 -23.70
N THR A 378 13.66 -7.02 -22.59
CA THR A 378 14.66 -6.11 -22.02
C THR A 378 15.16 -6.69 -20.70
N LEU A 379 16.43 -7.07 -20.68
CA LEU A 379 17.11 -7.61 -19.50
C LEU A 379 18.10 -6.56 -18.99
N THR A 380 17.93 -6.13 -17.74
CA THR A 380 18.84 -5.21 -17.05
C THR A 380 19.44 -5.94 -15.85
N GLY A 381 20.77 -6.04 -15.83
CA GLY A 381 21.56 -6.58 -14.73
C GLY A 381 21.73 -5.58 -13.59
N ASN A 382 22.57 -5.97 -12.62
CA ASN A 382 22.88 -5.19 -11.43
C ASN A 382 24.37 -4.78 -11.42
N ALA A 383 24.99 -4.67 -10.24
CA ALA A 383 26.40 -4.29 -10.13
C ALA A 383 27.36 -5.49 -9.97
N GLY A 384 26.82 -6.71 -9.97
CA GLY A 384 27.60 -7.94 -9.94
C GLY A 384 27.77 -8.51 -11.35
N ASN A 385 28.63 -9.51 -11.47
CA ASN A 385 28.89 -10.16 -12.76
C ASN A 385 27.67 -10.99 -13.18
N ASN A 386 26.88 -10.50 -14.13
CA ASN A 386 25.64 -11.09 -14.58
C ASN A 386 25.84 -11.93 -15.84
N VAL A 387 25.09 -13.03 -15.94
CA VAL A 387 24.86 -13.72 -17.21
C VAL A 387 23.47 -13.36 -17.71
N LEU A 388 23.40 -12.68 -18.86
CA LEU A 388 22.16 -12.26 -19.51
C LEU A 388 21.99 -12.99 -20.85
N ASP A 389 20.97 -13.83 -20.92
CA ASP A 389 20.57 -14.54 -22.14
C ASP A 389 19.19 -14.06 -22.55
N GLY A 390 19.09 -13.36 -23.69
CA GLY A 390 17.80 -12.86 -24.20
C GLY A 390 16.82 -13.98 -24.58
N GLY A 391 17.34 -15.17 -24.87
CA GLY A 391 16.58 -16.18 -25.58
C GLY A 391 16.38 -15.77 -27.03
N ALA A 392 15.26 -16.20 -27.62
CA ALA A 392 14.92 -15.82 -28.98
C ALA A 392 14.13 -14.51 -28.96
N GLY A 393 14.34 -13.64 -29.92
CA GLY A 393 13.64 -12.36 -29.93
C GLY A 393 14.52 -11.30 -30.52
N VAL A 394 14.11 -10.04 -30.45
CA VAL A 394 15.02 -8.90 -30.63
C VAL A 394 15.20 -8.29 -29.26
N ASP A 395 16.30 -8.63 -28.61
CA ASP A 395 16.46 -8.38 -27.18
C ASP A 395 17.34 -7.16 -26.91
N LYS A 396 17.12 -6.53 -25.75
CA LYS A 396 17.99 -5.51 -25.19
C LYS A 396 18.63 -6.05 -23.92
N LEU A 397 19.96 -6.13 -23.89
CA LEU A 397 20.72 -6.65 -22.76
C LEU A 397 21.60 -5.54 -22.19
N VAL A 398 21.41 -5.20 -20.92
CA VAL A 398 22.16 -4.16 -20.19
C VAL A 398 22.78 -4.83 -18.97
N GLY A 399 24.10 -4.97 -18.89
CA GLY A 399 24.78 -5.67 -17.80
C GLY A 399 24.86 -4.83 -16.53
N GLY A 400 25.44 -3.63 -16.64
CA GLY A 400 25.54 -2.72 -15.50
C GLY A 400 26.98 -2.49 -15.08
N LEU A 401 27.35 -2.86 -13.85
CA LEU A 401 28.75 -2.91 -13.43
C LEU A 401 29.12 -4.37 -13.21
N GLY A 402 30.41 -4.69 -13.24
CA GLY A 402 30.89 -6.05 -13.12
C GLY A 402 31.31 -6.60 -14.49
N ASP A 403 31.91 -7.78 -14.48
CA ASP A 403 32.30 -8.46 -15.72
C ASP A 403 31.12 -9.31 -16.20
N ASP A 404 30.37 -8.80 -17.17
CA ASP A 404 29.10 -9.36 -17.58
C ASP A 404 29.25 -10.27 -18.81
N THR A 405 28.31 -11.22 -18.94
CA THR A 405 28.26 -12.18 -20.06
C THR A 405 26.92 -12.14 -20.75
N TYR A 406 26.92 -11.94 -22.07
CA TYR A 406 25.73 -11.88 -22.91
C TYR A 406 25.66 -13.04 -23.87
N TYR A 407 24.46 -13.58 -24.08
CA TYR A 407 24.17 -14.48 -25.19
C TYR A 407 23.34 -13.74 -26.23
N VAL A 408 23.82 -13.77 -27.48
CA VAL A 408 23.19 -13.12 -28.63
C VAL A 408 22.89 -14.19 -29.68
N ASP A 409 21.61 -14.34 -30.00
CA ASP A 409 21.15 -15.34 -30.96
C ASP A 409 20.35 -14.75 -32.13
N ASN A 410 20.02 -13.46 -32.05
CA ASN A 410 19.37 -12.71 -33.10
C ASN A 410 20.22 -11.51 -33.51
N THR A 411 20.28 -11.25 -34.82
CA THR A 411 20.98 -10.08 -35.36
C THR A 411 20.41 -8.74 -34.89
N GLY A 412 19.18 -8.74 -34.37
CA GLY A 412 18.54 -7.58 -33.76
C GLY A 412 18.97 -7.32 -32.31
N ASP A 413 19.60 -8.29 -31.63
CA ASP A 413 19.92 -8.15 -30.21
C ASP A 413 20.91 -7.02 -29.97
N ASN A 414 20.62 -6.25 -28.94
CA ASN A 414 21.35 -5.05 -28.59
C ASN A 414 21.91 -5.16 -27.18
N VAL A 415 23.18 -5.56 -27.09
CA VAL A 415 23.99 -5.39 -25.89
C VAL A 415 24.32 -3.91 -25.71
N GLN A 416 24.04 -3.36 -24.54
CA GLN A 416 24.31 -1.98 -24.18
C GLN A 416 25.21 -1.93 -22.95
N GLU A 417 26.47 -1.56 -23.17
CA GLU A 417 27.48 -1.38 -22.13
C GLU A 417 28.14 0.00 -22.19
N LEU A 418 28.59 0.50 -21.03
CA LEU A 418 29.37 1.74 -20.93
C LEU A 418 30.81 1.47 -20.53
N HIS A 419 31.69 2.41 -20.86
CA HIS A 419 33.10 2.31 -20.50
C HIS A 419 33.33 2.28 -18.99
N LEU A 420 34.37 1.55 -18.57
CA LEU A 420 34.84 1.44 -17.18
C LEU A 420 33.86 0.69 -16.25
N GLN A 421 32.99 -0.16 -16.82
CA GLN A 421 32.02 -0.93 -16.05
C GLN A 421 32.44 -2.37 -15.78
N GLY A 422 33.39 -2.91 -16.53
CA GLY A 422 33.90 -4.28 -16.35
C GLY A 422 34.76 -4.70 -17.52
N THR A 423 35.02 -6.00 -17.63
CA THR A 423 35.45 -6.67 -18.85
C THR A 423 34.38 -7.64 -19.31
N ASP A 424 33.72 -7.29 -20.39
CA ASP A 424 32.46 -7.90 -20.79
C ASP A 424 32.64 -8.88 -21.95
N THR A 425 31.82 -9.94 -21.94
CA THR A 425 31.89 -11.04 -22.90
C THR A 425 30.58 -11.26 -23.62
N VAL A 426 30.61 -11.26 -24.95
CA VAL A 426 29.48 -11.67 -25.79
C VAL A 426 29.75 -13.05 -26.38
N PHE A 427 28.84 -13.99 -26.18
CA PHE A 427 28.73 -15.22 -26.95
C PHE A 427 27.66 -15.04 -28.02
N SER A 428 28.06 -15.06 -29.30
CA SER A 428 27.14 -14.84 -30.42
C SER A 428 26.99 -16.09 -31.27
N SER A 429 25.75 -16.46 -31.61
CA SER A 429 25.46 -17.49 -32.62
C SER A 429 25.12 -16.90 -34.00
N VAL A 430 25.13 -15.56 -34.10
CA VAL A 430 24.93 -14.78 -35.34
C VAL A 430 26.15 -13.92 -35.67
N THR A 431 26.15 -13.32 -36.86
CA THR A 431 27.14 -12.27 -37.16
C THR A 431 26.89 -11.09 -36.23
N TYR A 432 27.92 -10.64 -35.52
CA TYR A 432 27.78 -9.59 -34.51
C TYR A 432 28.90 -8.56 -34.55
N SER A 433 28.55 -7.33 -34.18
CA SER A 433 29.49 -6.21 -34.12
C SER A 433 29.42 -5.55 -32.75
N LEU A 434 30.60 -5.29 -32.16
CA LEU A 434 30.75 -4.55 -30.92
C LEU A 434 30.72 -3.02 -31.14
N LEU A 435 30.53 -2.55 -32.38
CA LEU A 435 30.53 -1.13 -32.70
C LEU A 435 29.46 -0.39 -31.87
N GLY A 436 29.89 0.65 -31.15
CA GLY A 436 29.02 1.44 -30.27
C GLY A 436 28.75 0.81 -28.91
N ARG A 437 29.45 -0.28 -28.55
CA ARG A 437 29.32 -1.01 -27.28
C ARG A 437 30.68 -1.04 -26.58
N ALA A 438 30.70 -0.88 -25.27
CA ALA A 438 31.94 -0.94 -24.49
C ALA A 438 32.29 -2.38 -24.07
N VAL A 439 32.24 -3.32 -25.01
CA VAL A 439 32.52 -4.76 -24.78
C VAL A 439 33.92 -5.11 -25.27
N GLU A 440 34.65 -5.94 -24.54
CA GLU A 440 36.02 -6.36 -24.85
C GLU A 440 36.11 -7.71 -25.56
N VAL A 441 35.26 -8.67 -25.21
CA VAL A 441 35.38 -10.06 -25.70
C VAL A 441 34.16 -10.46 -26.52
N LEU A 442 34.39 -11.01 -27.72
CA LEU A 442 33.34 -11.59 -28.57
C LEU A 442 33.75 -12.98 -29.06
N ASN A 443 32.97 -13.97 -28.66
CA ASN A 443 33.15 -15.37 -28.99
C ASN A 443 32.00 -15.84 -29.90
N LEU A 444 32.33 -16.24 -31.13
CA LEU A 444 31.38 -16.84 -32.03
C LEU A 444 31.14 -18.30 -31.63
N THR A 445 29.89 -18.74 -31.69
CA THR A 445 29.47 -20.09 -31.32
C THR A 445 28.87 -20.83 -32.53
N GLY A 446 28.69 -22.15 -32.40
CA GLY A 446 28.15 -22.99 -33.47
C GLY A 446 29.14 -23.28 -34.60
N SER A 447 28.60 -23.56 -35.79
CA SER A 447 29.38 -23.95 -36.98
C SER A 447 28.98 -23.18 -38.24
N GLY A 448 28.17 -22.12 -38.09
CA GLY A 448 27.77 -21.26 -39.20
C GLY A 448 28.91 -20.34 -39.63
N ASN A 449 28.89 -19.95 -40.91
CA ASN A 449 29.80 -18.94 -41.46
C ASN A 449 29.30 -17.54 -41.04
N ILE A 450 29.61 -17.16 -39.80
CA ILE A 450 29.24 -15.88 -39.19
C ILE A 450 30.50 -15.04 -38.93
N ASN A 451 30.33 -13.74 -38.75
CA ASN A 451 31.45 -12.80 -38.66
C ASN A 451 31.45 -12.07 -37.32
N ALA A 452 32.63 -11.61 -36.91
CA ALA A 452 32.81 -10.78 -35.73
C ALA A 452 33.47 -9.45 -36.14
N THR A 453 32.96 -8.35 -35.61
CA THR A 453 33.57 -7.03 -35.76
C THR A 453 33.73 -6.41 -34.38
N GLY A 454 34.95 -6.00 -34.03
CA GLY A 454 35.28 -5.31 -32.79
C GLY A 454 34.83 -3.85 -32.81
N ASN A 455 35.42 -3.05 -31.91
CA ASN A 455 35.13 -1.65 -31.69
C ASN A 455 36.43 -0.83 -31.63
N SER A 456 36.50 0.17 -30.74
CA SER A 456 37.68 1.02 -30.56
C SER A 456 38.53 0.64 -29.33
N LEU A 457 38.18 -0.44 -28.63
CA LEU A 457 38.87 -0.99 -27.48
C LEU A 457 39.86 -2.07 -27.94
N ASN A 458 40.67 -2.58 -27.01
CA ASN A 458 41.48 -3.76 -27.30
C ASN A 458 40.57 -5.00 -27.23
N ASN A 459 40.15 -5.51 -28.38
CA ASN A 459 39.21 -6.62 -28.43
C ASN A 459 39.88 -7.99 -28.47
N ALA A 460 39.25 -8.98 -27.84
CA ALA A 460 39.54 -10.39 -28.05
C ALA A 460 38.39 -11.01 -28.86
N LEU A 461 38.66 -11.36 -30.12
CA LEU A 461 37.69 -11.98 -31.02
C LEU A 461 38.06 -13.45 -31.25
N MET A 462 37.13 -14.35 -30.97
CA MET A 462 37.26 -15.78 -31.24
C MET A 462 36.19 -16.24 -32.22
N GLY A 463 36.60 -16.80 -33.35
CA GLY A 463 35.74 -17.45 -34.32
C GLY A 463 35.22 -18.82 -33.84
N ASN A 464 34.44 -19.45 -34.70
CA ASN A 464 33.81 -20.74 -34.45
C ASN A 464 34.43 -21.83 -35.35
N SER A 465 33.64 -22.80 -35.79
CA SER A 465 34.11 -23.88 -36.69
C SER A 465 33.73 -23.68 -38.17
N GLY A 466 33.03 -22.59 -38.48
CA GLY A 466 32.72 -22.16 -39.84
C GLY A 466 33.75 -21.15 -40.35
N ASN A 467 33.60 -20.73 -41.60
CA ASN A 467 34.48 -19.73 -42.18
C ASN A 467 34.09 -18.34 -41.66
N ASN A 468 34.93 -17.73 -40.82
CA ASN A 468 34.65 -16.46 -40.18
C ASN A 468 35.46 -15.31 -40.81
N ARG A 469 34.83 -14.14 -40.94
CA ARG A 469 35.54 -12.86 -41.13
C ARG A 469 35.66 -12.16 -39.78
N LEU A 470 36.90 -11.93 -39.34
CA LEU A 470 37.21 -11.29 -38.07
C LEU A 470 37.87 -9.93 -38.33
N ASP A 471 37.22 -8.85 -37.90
CA ASP A 471 37.73 -7.48 -37.98
C ASP A 471 37.87 -6.93 -36.57
N GLY A 472 39.10 -6.72 -36.09
CA GLY A 472 39.37 -6.19 -34.75
C GLY A 472 38.89 -4.75 -34.56
N GLY A 473 38.87 -3.95 -35.64
CA GLY A 473 38.59 -2.53 -35.58
C GLY A 473 39.83 -1.70 -35.23
N VAL A 474 39.69 -0.82 -34.24
CA VAL A 474 40.78 0.03 -33.74
C VAL A 474 41.12 -0.45 -32.33
N GLY A 475 42.40 -0.56 -32.02
CA GLY A 475 42.83 -1.10 -30.74
C GLY A 475 43.98 -2.06 -30.97
N ASN A 476 44.52 -2.61 -29.89
CA ASN A 476 45.44 -3.73 -29.97
C ASN A 476 44.63 -5.02 -29.80
N ASP A 477 44.23 -5.61 -30.92
CA ASP A 477 43.26 -6.69 -30.93
C ASP A 477 43.93 -8.07 -30.96
N THR A 478 43.26 -9.07 -30.38
CA THR A 478 43.65 -10.48 -30.46
C THR A 478 42.58 -11.25 -31.21
N LEU A 479 42.93 -11.81 -32.36
CA LEU A 479 42.02 -12.52 -33.26
C LEU A 479 42.40 -14.00 -33.32
N THR A 480 41.43 -14.87 -33.07
CA THR A 480 41.56 -16.34 -33.17
C THR A 480 40.48 -16.84 -34.12
N GLY A 481 40.84 -17.47 -35.23
CA GLY A 481 39.91 -17.93 -36.28
C GLY A 481 39.09 -19.14 -35.86
N GLY A 482 39.72 -20.12 -35.21
CA GLY A 482 39.12 -21.39 -34.86
C GLY A 482 39.33 -22.43 -35.97
N LEU A 483 38.26 -23.13 -36.35
CA LEU A 483 38.30 -24.01 -37.52
C LEU A 483 37.57 -23.33 -38.66
N GLY A 484 38.07 -23.45 -39.88
CA GLY A 484 37.41 -22.88 -41.04
C GLY A 484 38.46 -22.29 -41.95
N SER A 485 38.03 -21.75 -43.08
CA SER A 485 38.86 -20.88 -43.91
C SER A 485 38.54 -19.45 -43.51
N ASP A 486 39.34 -18.91 -42.59
CA ASP A 486 39.04 -17.64 -41.93
C ASP A 486 39.69 -16.45 -42.64
N VAL A 487 39.11 -15.27 -42.45
CA VAL A 487 39.61 -14.01 -43.00
C VAL A 487 39.84 -13.02 -41.87
N PHE A 488 41.11 -12.75 -41.55
CA PHE A 488 41.51 -11.73 -40.59
C PHE A 488 41.66 -10.39 -41.33
N VAL A 489 40.86 -9.41 -40.95
CA VAL A 489 40.70 -8.15 -41.67
C VAL A 489 41.40 -7.03 -40.92
N PHE A 490 42.15 -6.22 -41.65
CA PHE A 490 42.80 -5.04 -41.08
C PHE A 490 42.51 -3.82 -41.94
N LEU A 491 41.81 -2.85 -41.33
CA LEU A 491 41.43 -1.59 -41.95
C LEU A 491 42.45 -0.50 -41.65
N ASN A 492 42.38 0.62 -42.37
CA ASN A 492 43.23 1.77 -42.10
C ASN A 492 42.97 2.31 -40.69
N GLY A 493 44.00 2.34 -39.84
CA GLY A 493 43.87 2.73 -38.44
C GLY A 493 43.87 1.58 -37.43
N THR A 494 44.07 0.33 -37.85
CA THR A 494 44.51 -0.80 -36.98
C THR A 494 45.78 -0.40 -36.20
N TRP A 495 45.95 -0.89 -34.96
CA TRP A 495 47.15 -0.64 -34.15
C TRP A 495 48.05 -1.87 -34.12
N LYS A 496 48.20 -2.51 -32.95
CA LYS A 496 49.11 -3.64 -32.73
C LYS A 496 48.31 -4.89 -32.48
N ASP A 497 47.94 -5.55 -33.57
CA ASP A 497 47.06 -6.70 -33.52
C ASP A 497 47.84 -8.01 -33.53
N THR A 498 47.21 -9.05 -33.01
CA THR A 498 47.76 -10.39 -32.93
C THR A 498 46.77 -11.40 -33.51
N VAL A 499 47.21 -12.18 -34.48
CA VAL A 499 46.48 -13.37 -34.97
C VAL A 499 47.10 -14.60 -34.32
N THR A 500 46.30 -15.42 -33.64
CA THR A 500 46.81 -16.45 -32.72
C THR A 500 46.93 -17.84 -33.33
N ASP A 501 46.16 -18.16 -34.37
CA ASP A 501 45.98 -19.53 -34.88
C ASP A 501 45.92 -19.66 -36.40
N PHE A 502 46.47 -18.68 -37.13
CA PHE A 502 46.51 -18.71 -38.61
C PHE A 502 46.98 -20.05 -39.19
N SER A 503 46.18 -20.61 -40.08
CA SER A 503 46.35 -21.93 -40.68
C SER A 503 46.23 -21.89 -42.20
N ALA A 504 47.38 -21.86 -42.89
CA ALA A 504 47.41 -22.03 -44.35
C ALA A 504 46.83 -23.38 -44.82
N ALA A 505 46.87 -24.41 -43.96
CA ALA A 505 46.27 -25.71 -44.26
C ALA A 505 44.73 -25.65 -44.30
N GLN A 506 44.12 -24.75 -43.53
CA GLN A 506 42.68 -24.52 -43.52
C GLN A 506 42.27 -23.38 -44.48
N ASN A 507 43.23 -22.79 -45.18
CA ASN A 507 43.05 -21.69 -46.13
C ASN A 507 42.64 -20.37 -45.45
N ASP A 508 43.21 -20.09 -44.28
CA ASP A 508 43.07 -18.79 -43.64
C ASP A 508 43.77 -17.70 -44.45
N SER A 509 43.27 -16.47 -44.35
CA SER A 509 43.78 -15.33 -45.10
C SER A 509 43.91 -14.07 -44.25
N ILE A 510 44.89 -13.24 -44.60
CA ILE A 510 45.10 -11.91 -44.01
C ILE A 510 44.71 -10.87 -45.05
N ASP A 511 43.65 -10.11 -44.78
CA ASP A 511 43.10 -9.08 -45.67
C ASP A 511 43.58 -7.68 -45.30
N LEU A 512 44.48 -7.14 -46.14
CA LEU A 512 45.05 -5.79 -46.05
C LEU A 512 44.56 -4.89 -47.19
N HIS A 513 43.52 -5.26 -47.93
CA HIS A 513 43.04 -4.52 -49.10
C HIS A 513 42.79 -3.04 -48.80
N ALA A 514 42.19 -2.76 -47.64
CA ALA A 514 41.90 -1.41 -47.18
C ALA A 514 43.16 -0.56 -46.90
N ILE A 515 44.32 -1.19 -46.67
CA ILE A 515 45.58 -0.53 -46.34
C ILE A 515 46.45 -0.37 -47.60
N THR A 516 46.55 -1.41 -48.44
CA THR A 516 47.47 -1.38 -49.60
C THR A 516 46.80 -0.95 -50.90
N ASN A 517 45.46 -0.84 -50.93
CA ASN A 517 44.66 -0.56 -52.12
C ASN A 517 44.88 -1.59 -53.24
N GLY A 518 45.04 -2.88 -52.90
CA GLY A 518 45.24 -3.93 -53.91
C GLY A 518 46.69 -4.11 -54.37
N VAL A 519 47.66 -3.41 -53.78
CA VAL A 519 49.06 -3.39 -54.26
C VAL A 519 49.97 -4.24 -53.38
N ALA A 520 50.42 -5.37 -53.93
CA ALA A 520 51.30 -6.27 -53.22
C ALA A 520 52.63 -5.61 -52.78
N ASN A 521 52.97 -5.73 -51.49
CA ASN A 521 54.20 -5.22 -50.91
C ASN A 521 54.82 -6.23 -49.92
N ASN A 522 55.47 -7.25 -50.46
CA ASN A 522 56.10 -8.30 -49.64
C ASN A 522 57.15 -7.76 -48.65
N GLY A 523 57.71 -6.57 -48.89
CA GLY A 523 58.73 -5.96 -48.02
C GLY A 523 58.21 -5.57 -46.63
N MET A 524 56.89 -5.52 -46.44
CA MET A 524 56.28 -5.21 -45.15
C MET A 524 56.11 -6.44 -44.24
N VAL A 525 56.26 -7.65 -44.79
CA VAL A 525 56.06 -8.92 -44.08
C VAL A 525 57.42 -9.51 -43.76
N THR A 526 57.73 -9.73 -42.48
CA THR A 526 59.04 -10.22 -42.02
C THR A 526 58.90 -11.37 -41.03
N GLN A 527 59.69 -12.43 -41.18
CA GLN A 527 59.79 -13.49 -40.18
C GLN A 527 60.54 -12.98 -38.93
N VAL A 528 59.97 -13.16 -37.74
CA VAL A 528 60.58 -12.78 -36.45
C VAL A 528 60.46 -13.96 -35.47
N GLY A 529 61.54 -14.73 -35.32
CA GLY A 529 61.51 -15.97 -34.55
C GLY A 529 60.46 -16.95 -35.12
N GLY A 530 59.60 -17.49 -34.25
CA GLY A 530 58.51 -18.39 -34.64
C GLY A 530 57.25 -17.69 -35.19
N ASN A 531 57.25 -16.37 -35.33
CA ASN A 531 56.09 -15.57 -35.72
C ASN A 531 56.38 -14.75 -36.98
N VAL A 532 55.32 -14.25 -37.63
CA VAL A 532 55.42 -13.27 -38.72
C VAL A 532 54.99 -11.91 -38.23
N LEU A 533 55.76 -10.87 -38.56
CA LEU A 533 55.44 -9.48 -38.30
C LEU A 533 55.13 -8.76 -39.62
N ILE A 534 53.94 -8.17 -39.71
CA ILE A 534 53.54 -7.30 -40.81
C ILE A 534 53.62 -5.86 -40.30
N ASN A 535 54.56 -5.08 -40.84
CA ASN A 535 54.76 -3.68 -40.46
C ASN A 535 54.01 -2.75 -41.40
N LEU A 536 52.91 -2.19 -40.93
CA LEU A 536 52.02 -1.33 -41.72
C LEU A 536 52.50 0.14 -41.77
N GLY A 537 53.60 0.46 -41.09
CA GLY A 537 54.09 1.83 -40.93
C GLY A 537 53.37 2.58 -39.82
N GLY A 538 53.91 3.74 -39.41
CA GLY A 538 53.30 4.59 -38.38
C GLY A 538 53.26 4.01 -36.97
N GLY A 539 53.88 2.83 -36.73
CA GLY A 539 53.84 2.11 -35.45
C GLY A 539 52.78 0.99 -35.39
N ASN A 540 51.98 0.84 -36.45
CA ASN A 540 50.96 -0.20 -36.58
C ASN A 540 51.58 -1.50 -37.07
N THR A 541 51.23 -2.61 -36.43
CA THR A 541 51.82 -3.92 -36.71
C THR A 541 50.83 -5.04 -36.50
N ILE A 542 50.87 -6.06 -37.35
CA ILE A 542 50.15 -7.31 -37.13
C ILE A 542 51.17 -8.40 -36.82
N THR A 543 50.98 -9.11 -35.72
CA THR A 543 51.78 -10.27 -35.35
C THR A 543 50.98 -11.53 -35.60
N VAL A 544 51.43 -12.39 -36.51
CA VAL A 544 50.82 -13.71 -36.76
C VAL A 544 51.65 -14.76 -36.03
N LEU A 545 51.05 -15.37 -35.01
CA LEU A 545 51.74 -16.33 -34.15
C LEU A 545 51.90 -17.69 -34.86
N GLY A 546 53.06 -18.33 -34.68
CA GLY A 546 53.30 -19.70 -35.12
C GLY A 546 53.31 -19.94 -36.64
N ALA A 547 53.14 -18.90 -37.46
CA ALA A 547 53.11 -19.02 -38.92
C ALA A 547 54.48 -18.79 -39.58
N THR A 548 54.64 -19.27 -40.82
CA THR A 548 55.80 -18.94 -41.66
C THR A 548 55.50 -17.77 -42.60
N GLN A 549 56.51 -16.97 -42.92
CA GLN A 549 56.38 -15.86 -43.86
C GLN A 549 55.85 -16.29 -45.23
N ALA A 550 56.24 -17.48 -45.71
CA ALA A 550 55.77 -18.01 -46.99
C ALA A 550 54.27 -18.35 -46.95
N ASP A 551 53.81 -18.96 -45.85
CA ASP A 551 52.41 -19.30 -45.65
C ASP A 551 51.55 -18.05 -45.59
N VAL A 552 51.94 -17.05 -44.80
CA VAL A 552 51.25 -15.76 -44.73
C VAL A 552 51.21 -15.09 -46.11
N LEU A 553 52.35 -14.88 -46.78
CA LEU A 553 52.41 -14.18 -48.08
C LEU A 553 51.54 -14.84 -49.17
N SER A 554 51.40 -16.16 -49.16
CA SER A 554 50.61 -16.90 -50.15
C SER A 554 49.10 -16.80 -49.91
N HIS A 555 48.66 -16.36 -48.74
CA HIS A 555 47.26 -16.19 -48.36
C HIS A 555 46.91 -14.74 -47.98
N MET A 556 47.73 -13.77 -48.42
CA MET A 556 47.40 -12.36 -48.26
C MET A 556 46.43 -11.90 -49.35
N VAL A 557 45.39 -11.19 -48.93
CA VAL A 557 44.57 -10.36 -49.80
C VAL A 557 45.12 -8.94 -49.71
N TRP A 558 45.76 -8.49 -50.79
CA TRP A 558 46.44 -7.20 -50.87
C TRP A 558 45.48 -6.04 -51.09
#